data_AF-I1QVE7-F1
#
_entry.id   AF-I1QVE7-F1
#
_cell.length_a   1.000
_cell.length_b   1.000
_cell.length_c   1.000
_cell.angle_alpha   90.00
_cell.angle_beta   90.00
_cell.angle_gamma   90.00
#
_symmetry.space_group_name_H-M   'P 1'
#
loop_
_entity.id
_entity.type
_entity.pdbx_description
1 polymer ?
#
loop_
_entity_poly.entity_id
_entity_poly.type
_entity_poly.pdbx_seq_one_letter_code
_entity_poly.pdbx_strand_id
1 'polypeptide(L)'
;MVGGGGGAGEKPPASNGVHGSGKARFTLLYGLLLYVVMPVLFLYMLVAAASPFYNPRCSPESNAAMARFVVAMPNASSVNGSSPSSSSPPPTPVRPMRSADEAPTGLRHIAFGIGASSALWKSRKEYIKLWWRPGRMRGFVWMDRPVEEFYSKSSRTGLPPIMVSSDTSKFPYTHGAGSRSALRISRIVSETFRLGLPGVRWFVMGDDDTVFLPENLVHVLSQYDHRQPYYIGSPSESHIQNLIFSYGMAFGGGGFAISRALAEELAKMQDGCLHRYPALYGSDDRIHACMSELGVPLTRHPGFHQCDLWGDVLGLLGAHPVAPLVTLHHLDFLEPVFPTTPSRAGALRKLFDGPVRLDSAAVAQQSVCYDREHHWTVSVSWGFAVMVVRGVLSPREMETPMRSFLNWYKRADYTAYSFNTRPVARQPCQKPRVYYMRDSRMDRRRNVTVTEYDRHRGKQPDCRWRIPDPAALVDHIVVLKKPDPDLWKRSPRRNCCQVVSSPTKAGKNRTMTIEVGVCREGEFAKL
;
A
#
# COMPACT_ATOMS: atom_id res chain seq x y z
N MET A 1 31.45 66.89 26.97
CA MET A 1 32.72 66.43 27.57
C MET A 1 32.70 64.90 27.48
N VAL A 2 33.07 64.28 26.36
CA VAL A 2 34.42 64.13 25.78
C VAL A 2 35.41 63.52 26.77
N GLY A 3 35.69 62.23 26.56
CA GLY A 3 36.94 61.57 26.88
C GLY A 3 37.18 60.53 25.78
N GLY A 4 38.25 60.68 25.02
CA GLY A 4 38.64 59.79 23.93
C GLY A 4 40.12 59.48 23.96
N GLY A 5 40.56 58.60 23.05
CA GLY A 5 41.93 58.60 22.51
C GLY A 5 42.72 57.30 22.63
N GLY A 6 43.06 56.72 21.45
CA GLY A 6 44.30 56.02 21.06
C GLY A 6 44.74 54.74 21.82
N GLY A 7 45.27 53.67 21.24
CA GLY A 7 45.92 53.47 19.94
C GLY A 7 47.34 52.88 20.15
N ALA A 8 47.53 51.58 19.88
CA ALA A 8 48.78 50.84 19.57
C ALA A 8 48.40 49.35 19.48
N GLY A 9 48.76 48.52 18.49
CA GLY A 9 49.93 48.53 17.61
C GLY A 9 50.75 47.26 17.89
N GLU A 10 50.24 46.07 17.52
CA GLU A 10 50.95 44.79 17.69
C GLU A 10 51.62 44.30 16.39
N LYS A 11 52.82 43.77 16.57
CA LYS A 11 53.83 43.35 15.58
C LYS A 11 53.43 42.11 14.76
N PRO A 12 54.02 41.90 13.56
CA PRO A 12 53.76 40.73 12.72
C PRO A 12 54.62 39.52 13.16
N PRO A 13 54.16 38.27 12.95
CA PRO A 13 55.02 37.10 13.04
C PRO A 13 55.66 36.74 11.68
N ALA A 14 56.84 36.17 11.79
CA ALA A 14 57.81 35.89 10.75
C ALA A 14 57.36 34.82 9.72
N SER A 15 57.84 35.00 8.49
CA SER A 15 57.81 34.02 7.41
C SER A 15 58.81 32.88 7.64
N ASN A 16 58.37 31.62 7.61
CA ASN A 16 59.25 30.46 7.39
C ASN A 16 58.71 29.60 6.25
N GLY A 17 59.62 29.27 5.33
CA GLY A 17 59.36 28.79 3.98
C GLY A 17 58.73 27.40 3.86
N VAL A 18 57.87 27.27 2.85
CA VAL A 18 57.33 25.99 2.36
C VAL A 18 58.07 25.62 1.08
N HIS A 19 59.08 24.75 1.18
CA HIS A 19 59.58 23.97 0.05
C HIS A 19 59.97 22.57 0.55
N GLY A 20 59.18 21.54 0.17
CA GLY A 20 59.63 20.15 0.35
C GLY A 20 58.61 19.01 0.49
N SER A 21 57.28 19.21 0.48
CA SER A 21 56.32 18.11 0.82
C SER A 21 55.52 17.52 -0.36
N GLY A 22 55.43 18.20 -1.51
CA GLY A 22 54.57 17.79 -2.63
C GLY A 22 55.07 16.57 -3.43
N LYS A 23 56.38 16.40 -3.58
CA LYS A 23 56.95 15.33 -4.42
C LYS A 23 56.85 13.94 -3.78
N ALA A 24 57.07 13.81 -2.48
CA ALA A 24 57.07 12.51 -1.79
C ALA A 24 55.69 11.84 -1.72
N ARG A 25 54.61 12.61 -1.57
CA ARG A 25 53.23 12.07 -1.57
C ARG A 25 52.80 11.57 -2.95
N PHE A 26 53.27 12.22 -4.02
CA PHE A 26 52.93 11.82 -5.38
C PHE A 26 53.61 10.50 -5.77
N THR A 27 54.86 10.28 -5.36
CA THR A 27 55.58 9.01 -5.61
C THR A 27 54.97 7.84 -4.85
N LEU A 28 54.45 8.06 -3.63
CA LEU A 28 53.85 7.02 -2.81
C LEU A 28 52.49 6.55 -3.38
N LEU A 29 51.65 7.48 -3.82
CA LEU A 29 50.37 7.19 -4.48
C LEU A 29 50.56 6.49 -5.83
N TYR A 30 51.56 6.92 -6.60
CA TYR A 30 51.89 6.27 -7.88
C TYR A 30 52.44 4.86 -7.65
N GLY A 31 53.27 4.67 -6.62
CA GLY A 31 53.76 3.36 -6.20
C GLY A 31 52.64 2.42 -5.76
N LEU A 32 51.66 2.89 -4.99
CA LEU A 32 50.51 2.08 -4.59
C LEU A 32 49.68 1.65 -5.80
N LEU A 33 49.44 2.57 -6.75
CA LEU A 33 48.69 2.27 -7.97
C LEU A 33 49.42 1.22 -8.82
N LEU A 34 50.71 1.42 -9.09
CA LEU A 34 51.50 0.56 -9.99
C LEU A 34 51.86 -0.79 -9.39
N TYR A 35 52.22 -0.83 -8.11
CA TYR A 35 52.76 -2.05 -7.48
C TYR A 35 51.74 -2.82 -6.63
N VAL A 36 50.56 -2.25 -6.34
CA VAL A 36 49.52 -2.93 -5.56
C VAL A 36 48.22 -3.07 -6.35
N VAL A 37 47.67 -1.96 -6.84
CA VAL A 37 46.33 -1.98 -7.46
C VAL A 37 46.35 -2.67 -8.82
N MET A 38 47.32 -2.33 -9.69
CA MET A 38 47.40 -2.92 -11.04
C MET A 38 47.71 -4.43 -11.03
N PRO A 39 48.62 -4.96 -10.19
CA PRO A 39 48.83 -6.40 -10.10
C PRO A 39 47.62 -7.16 -9.57
N VAL A 40 46.88 -6.61 -8.61
CA VAL A 40 45.65 -7.22 -8.09
C VAL A 40 44.56 -7.26 -9.15
N LEU A 41 44.37 -6.18 -9.92
CA LEU A 41 43.44 -6.15 -11.04
C LEU A 41 43.84 -7.13 -12.15
N PHE A 42 45.13 -7.22 -12.46
CA PHE A 42 45.64 -8.18 -13.45
C PHE A 42 45.41 -9.62 -12.99
N LEU A 43 45.68 -9.94 -11.72
CA LEU A 43 45.41 -11.26 -11.14
C LEU A 43 43.91 -11.57 -11.16
N TYR A 44 43.06 -10.60 -10.83
CA TYR A 44 41.61 -10.75 -10.91
C TYR A 44 41.14 -11.06 -12.34
N MET A 45 41.67 -10.35 -13.34
CA MET A 45 41.36 -10.59 -14.75
C MET A 45 41.85 -11.97 -15.23
N LEU A 46 43.03 -12.42 -14.78
CA LEU A 46 43.52 -13.77 -15.07
C LEU A 46 42.64 -14.85 -14.44
N VAL A 47 42.21 -14.67 -13.19
CA VAL A 47 41.28 -15.59 -12.52
C VAL A 47 39.92 -15.60 -13.22
N ALA A 48 39.41 -14.44 -13.62
CA ALA A 48 38.16 -14.34 -14.36
C ALA A 48 38.25 -15.00 -15.75
N ALA A 49 39.38 -14.87 -16.45
CA ALA A 49 39.61 -15.48 -17.76
C ALA A 49 39.88 -16.99 -17.67
N ALA A 50 40.50 -17.47 -16.59
CA ALA A 50 40.74 -18.90 -16.33
C ALA A 50 39.55 -19.61 -15.65
N SER A 51 38.56 -18.84 -15.18
CA SER A 51 37.36 -19.36 -14.53
C SER A 51 36.42 -19.99 -15.56
N PRO A 52 36.04 -21.27 -15.41
CA PRO A 52 35.16 -21.98 -16.35
C PRO A 52 33.71 -21.47 -16.37
N PHE A 53 33.38 -20.44 -15.58
CA PHE A 53 32.06 -19.84 -15.51
C PHE A 53 31.72 -18.88 -16.68
N TYR A 54 32.67 -18.58 -17.58
CA TYR A 54 32.44 -17.76 -18.78
C TYR A 54 32.73 -18.50 -20.10
N ASN A 55 32.25 -19.74 -20.23
CA ASN A 55 32.26 -20.47 -21.49
C ASN A 55 30.86 -20.38 -22.15
N PRO A 56 30.65 -19.58 -23.21
CA PRO A 56 29.38 -19.57 -23.94
C PRO A 56 29.40 -20.73 -24.94
N ARG A 57 29.12 -21.94 -24.45
CA ARG A 57 28.78 -23.08 -25.30
C ARG A 57 27.49 -23.72 -24.80
N CYS A 58 26.40 -23.00 -25.00
CA CYS A 58 25.09 -23.60 -25.17
C CYS A 58 24.73 -23.46 -26.66
N SER A 59 24.90 -24.53 -27.41
CA SER A 59 24.33 -24.68 -28.75
C SER A 59 22.88 -25.13 -28.58
N PRO A 60 21.86 -24.40 -29.06
CA PRO A 60 20.54 -24.98 -29.25
C PRO A 60 20.50 -25.58 -30.65
N GLU A 61 20.51 -26.92 -30.74
CA GLU A 61 20.13 -27.60 -31.96
C GLU A 61 18.70 -27.22 -32.34
N SER A 62 18.59 -26.80 -33.59
CA SER A 62 17.37 -26.49 -34.30
C SER A 62 16.46 -27.71 -34.40
N ASN A 63 15.26 -27.62 -33.83
CA ASN A 63 14.08 -28.22 -34.42
C ASN A 63 12.89 -27.31 -34.17
N ALA A 64 12.62 -26.47 -35.17
CA ALA A 64 11.44 -25.63 -35.26
C ALA A 64 10.19 -26.53 -35.42
N ALA A 65 9.55 -26.87 -34.30
CA ALA A 65 8.17 -27.36 -34.32
C ALA A 65 7.24 -26.15 -34.43
N MET A 66 6.95 -25.74 -35.67
CA MET A 66 5.81 -24.86 -35.99
C MET A 66 4.52 -25.53 -35.49
N ALA A 67 4.03 -25.11 -34.33
CA ALA A 67 2.71 -25.47 -33.85
C ALA A 67 1.66 -24.80 -34.75
N ARG A 68 1.21 -25.54 -35.77
CA ARG A 68 0.02 -25.21 -36.55
C ARG A 68 -1.19 -25.36 -35.63
N PHE A 69 -1.80 -24.23 -35.27
CA PHE A 69 -3.14 -24.21 -34.66
C PHE A 69 -4.16 -24.67 -35.72
N VAL A 70 -4.57 -25.92 -35.62
CA VAL A 70 -5.73 -26.44 -36.35
C VAL A 70 -6.98 -26.11 -35.54
N VAL A 71 -7.77 -25.16 -36.05
CA VAL A 71 -9.10 -24.86 -35.53
C VAL A 71 -10.04 -25.97 -36.02
N ALA A 72 -10.47 -26.84 -35.10
CA ALA A 72 -11.53 -27.79 -35.38
C ALA A 72 -12.89 -27.10 -35.28
N MET A 73 -13.56 -26.89 -36.42
CA MET A 73 -14.99 -26.61 -36.49
C MET A 73 -15.76 -27.94 -36.34
N PRO A 74 -16.84 -28.03 -35.56
CA PRO A 74 -17.71 -29.19 -35.59
C PRO A 74 -18.63 -29.12 -36.81
N ASN A 75 -18.58 -30.15 -37.65
CA ASN A 75 -19.50 -30.38 -38.74
C ASN A 75 -20.92 -30.65 -38.22
N ALA A 76 -21.87 -30.00 -38.89
CA ALA A 76 -23.28 -30.35 -38.84
C ALA A 76 -23.53 -31.65 -39.60
N SER A 77 -24.29 -32.56 -38.99
CA SER A 77 -24.95 -33.66 -39.69
C SER A 77 -26.34 -33.86 -39.11
N SER A 78 -27.32 -33.53 -39.93
CA SER A 78 -28.74 -33.80 -39.83
C SER A 78 -29.06 -35.23 -40.30
N VAL A 79 -29.92 -35.97 -39.60
CA VAL A 79 -30.90 -36.90 -40.22
C VAL A 79 -32.18 -36.99 -39.36
N ASN A 80 -33.30 -37.00 -40.08
CA ASN A 80 -34.72 -36.98 -39.74
C ASN A 80 -35.26 -38.17 -38.91
N GLY A 81 -36.45 -37.96 -38.30
CA GLY A 81 -37.40 -39.05 -38.02
C GLY A 81 -38.55 -38.78 -37.03
N SER A 82 -39.66 -38.23 -37.53
CA SER A 82 -41.10 -38.48 -37.17
C SER A 82 -41.66 -38.36 -35.72
N SER A 83 -42.63 -37.44 -35.62
CA SER A 83 -43.98 -37.53 -35.01
C SER A 83 -44.22 -37.48 -33.49
N PRO A 84 -45.38 -36.93 -33.04
CA PRO A 84 -45.54 -36.38 -31.69
C PRO A 84 -46.28 -37.33 -30.74
N SER A 85 -45.76 -37.51 -29.53
CA SER A 85 -46.52 -38.09 -28.43
C SER A 85 -46.32 -37.25 -27.16
N SER A 86 -47.45 -36.82 -26.62
CA SER A 86 -47.60 -36.10 -25.36
C SER A 86 -46.96 -36.84 -24.19
N SER A 87 -46.03 -36.20 -23.50
CA SER A 87 -45.70 -36.52 -22.11
C SER A 87 -45.14 -35.29 -21.39
N SER A 88 -45.63 -35.12 -20.18
CA SER A 88 -45.38 -34.12 -19.12
C SER A 88 -44.01 -33.43 -19.12
N PRO A 89 -43.93 -32.16 -18.68
CA PRO A 89 -42.64 -31.49 -18.53
C PRO A 89 -41.77 -32.21 -17.47
N PRO A 90 -40.45 -32.37 -17.72
CA PRO A 90 -39.55 -32.93 -16.72
C PRO A 90 -39.47 -31.99 -15.51
N PRO A 91 -39.26 -32.52 -14.29
CA PRO A 91 -39.11 -31.68 -13.12
C PRO A 91 -37.89 -30.78 -13.32
N THR A 92 -38.11 -29.48 -13.11
CA THR A 92 -37.09 -28.44 -13.09
C THR A 92 -35.91 -28.93 -12.25
N PRO A 93 -34.65 -28.88 -12.74
CA PRO A 93 -33.52 -29.26 -11.91
C PRO A 93 -33.48 -28.30 -10.73
N VAL A 94 -33.82 -28.80 -9.54
CA VAL A 94 -33.63 -28.09 -8.28
C VAL A 94 -32.13 -27.88 -8.18
N ARG A 95 -31.70 -26.65 -8.50
CA ARG A 95 -30.32 -26.21 -8.34
C ARG A 95 -29.92 -26.55 -6.90
N PRO A 96 -28.92 -27.41 -6.65
CA PRO A 96 -28.55 -27.79 -5.31
C PRO A 96 -28.28 -26.50 -4.53
N MET A 97 -28.96 -26.37 -3.39
CA MET A 97 -28.76 -25.25 -2.48
C MET A 97 -27.27 -25.30 -2.13
N ARG A 98 -26.49 -24.34 -2.63
CA ARG A 98 -25.04 -24.26 -2.37
C ARG A 98 -24.84 -24.46 -0.88
N SER A 99 -23.98 -25.41 -0.51
CA SER A 99 -23.65 -25.66 0.89
C SER A 99 -23.18 -24.34 1.54
N ALA A 100 -23.32 -24.22 2.86
CA ALA A 100 -22.88 -23.02 3.57
C ALA A 100 -21.39 -22.68 3.31
N ASP A 101 -20.58 -23.69 2.95
CA ASP A 101 -19.18 -23.56 2.57
C ASP A 101 -18.96 -23.06 1.14
N GLU A 102 -19.91 -23.30 0.22
CA GLU A 102 -19.88 -22.82 -1.17
C GLU A 102 -20.40 -21.39 -1.34
N ALA A 103 -21.03 -20.81 -0.30
CA ALA A 103 -21.46 -19.42 -0.35
C ALA A 103 -20.25 -18.48 -0.55
N PRO A 104 -20.35 -17.38 -1.32
CA PRO A 104 -19.24 -16.44 -1.48
C PRO A 104 -18.72 -15.88 -0.15
N THR A 105 -17.40 -15.71 -0.03
CA THR A 105 -16.79 -15.06 1.15
C THR A 105 -17.33 -13.63 1.29
N GLY A 106 -17.62 -13.22 2.53
CA GLY A 106 -18.22 -11.94 2.87
C GLY A 106 -17.85 -11.54 4.29
N LEU A 107 -18.27 -10.35 4.75
CA LEU A 107 -17.90 -9.82 6.07
C LEU A 107 -18.29 -10.77 7.22
N ARG A 108 -19.44 -11.44 7.08
CA ARG A 108 -19.90 -12.47 8.02
C ARG A 108 -19.06 -13.75 8.03
N HIS A 109 -18.02 -13.87 7.21
CA HIS A 109 -17.10 -15.00 7.20
C HIS A 109 -15.72 -14.60 7.76
N ILE A 110 -15.53 -13.33 8.14
CA ILE A 110 -14.27 -12.81 8.68
C ILE A 110 -14.44 -12.59 10.18
N ALA A 111 -13.41 -12.94 10.96
CA ALA A 111 -13.28 -12.58 12.37
C ALA A 111 -12.07 -11.66 12.55
N PHE A 112 -12.30 -10.42 12.97
CA PHE A 112 -11.23 -9.45 13.24
C PHE A 112 -10.70 -9.62 14.67
N GLY A 113 -9.40 -9.76 14.84
CA GLY A 113 -8.70 -9.70 16.12
C GLY A 113 -7.87 -8.42 16.16
N ILE A 114 -8.34 -7.41 16.89
CA ILE A 114 -7.70 -6.09 16.94
C ILE A 114 -6.82 -6.01 18.19
N GLY A 115 -5.51 -5.89 18.03
CA GLY A 115 -4.59 -5.69 19.13
C GLY A 115 -4.64 -4.24 19.64
N ALA A 116 -4.93 -4.05 20.91
CA ALA A 116 -5.01 -2.72 21.51
C ALA A 116 -4.28 -2.65 22.86
N SER A 117 -3.98 -1.44 23.31
CA SER A 117 -3.54 -1.18 24.68
C SER A 117 -4.48 -0.19 25.37
N SER A 118 -4.83 -0.50 26.61
CA SER A 118 -5.55 0.41 27.51
C SER A 118 -4.90 1.80 27.63
N ALA A 119 -3.56 1.91 27.47
CA ALA A 119 -2.85 3.19 27.55
C ALA A 119 -3.14 4.12 26.36
N LEU A 120 -3.34 3.56 25.16
CA LEU A 120 -3.59 4.32 23.93
C LEU A 120 -5.08 4.31 23.51
N TRP A 121 -5.90 3.55 24.23
CA TRP A 121 -7.28 3.30 23.89
C TRP A 121 -8.12 4.57 23.69
N LYS A 122 -7.94 5.57 24.56
CA LYS A 122 -8.72 6.81 24.53
C LYS A 122 -8.62 7.53 23.18
N SER A 123 -7.43 7.56 22.56
CA SER A 123 -7.21 8.20 21.26
C SER A 123 -7.47 7.24 20.10
N ARG A 124 -7.00 5.99 20.19
CA ARG A 124 -6.96 5.07 19.04
C ARG A 124 -8.29 4.38 18.72
N LYS A 125 -9.19 4.21 19.70
CA LYS A 125 -10.53 3.65 19.45
C LYS A 125 -11.33 4.41 18.38
N GLU A 126 -11.03 5.70 18.19
CA GLU A 126 -11.67 6.53 17.18
C GLU A 126 -11.34 6.08 15.74
N TYR A 127 -10.19 5.46 15.50
CA TYR A 127 -9.85 4.87 14.21
C TYR A 127 -10.69 3.63 13.91
N ILE A 128 -10.91 2.78 14.92
CA ILE A 128 -11.74 1.56 14.79
C ILE A 128 -13.18 1.93 14.42
N LYS A 129 -13.74 2.97 15.06
CA LYS A 129 -15.10 3.46 14.80
C LYS A 129 -15.34 3.91 13.35
N LEU A 130 -14.29 4.21 12.58
CA LEU A 130 -14.42 4.65 11.19
C LEU A 130 -14.89 3.52 10.27
N TRP A 131 -14.42 2.30 10.53
CA TRP A 131 -14.59 1.18 9.60
C TRP A 131 -15.40 0.02 10.19
N TRP A 132 -15.47 -0.08 11.52
CA TRP A 132 -16.26 -1.11 12.19
C TRP A 132 -17.76 -0.89 12.01
N ARG A 133 -18.50 -1.97 11.72
CA ARG A 133 -19.96 -1.93 11.53
C ARG A 133 -20.66 -2.89 12.49
N PRO A 134 -21.20 -2.38 13.62
CA PRO A 134 -21.93 -3.18 14.58
C PRO A 134 -23.03 -4.03 13.91
N GLY A 135 -23.14 -5.29 14.32
CA GLY A 135 -24.12 -6.24 13.79
C GLY A 135 -23.86 -6.76 12.36
N ARG A 136 -22.89 -6.19 11.62
CA ARG A 136 -22.51 -6.66 10.27
C ARG A 136 -21.16 -7.36 10.23
N MET A 137 -20.29 -7.07 11.18
CA MET A 137 -18.93 -7.59 11.30
C MET A 137 -18.78 -8.42 12.58
N ARG A 138 -17.76 -9.27 12.63
CA ARG A 138 -17.47 -10.15 13.77
C ARG A 138 -16.01 -10.04 14.14
N GLY A 139 -15.71 -10.09 15.43
CA GLY A 139 -14.36 -9.83 15.91
C GLY A 139 -14.36 -9.18 17.28
N PHE A 140 -13.16 -8.93 17.80
CA PHE A 140 -12.92 -8.46 19.14
C PHE A 140 -11.73 -7.51 19.18
N VAL A 141 -11.79 -6.54 20.10
CA VAL A 141 -10.61 -5.79 20.52
C VAL A 141 -9.97 -6.52 21.69
N TRP A 142 -8.73 -6.96 21.52
CA TRP A 142 -7.95 -7.71 22.52
C TRP A 142 -7.03 -6.76 23.28
N MET A 143 -7.40 -6.52 24.54
CA MET A 143 -6.76 -5.59 25.45
C MET A 143 -5.72 -6.26 26.35
N ASP A 144 -4.82 -5.45 26.89
CA ASP A 144 -3.92 -5.81 27.99
C ASP A 144 -4.63 -5.83 29.35
N ARG A 145 -5.60 -4.94 29.58
CA ARG A 145 -6.44 -4.87 30.79
C ARG A 145 -7.80 -4.23 30.49
N PRO A 146 -8.81 -4.39 31.37
CA PRO A 146 -10.11 -3.76 31.19
C PRO A 146 -10.03 -2.23 31.02
N VAL A 147 -10.93 -1.68 30.22
CA VAL A 147 -11.19 -0.25 30.01
C VAL A 147 -12.66 0.05 30.27
N GLU A 148 -13.05 1.32 30.31
CA GLU A 148 -14.45 1.72 30.59
C GLU A 148 -15.46 1.02 29.67
N GLU A 149 -15.19 0.97 28.36
CA GLU A 149 -16.08 0.33 27.38
C GLU A 149 -16.14 -1.19 27.51
N PHE A 150 -15.23 -1.83 28.26
CA PHE A 150 -15.27 -3.27 28.51
C PHE A 150 -16.55 -3.65 29.26
N TYR A 151 -17.03 -2.78 30.15
CA TYR A 151 -18.25 -3.00 30.94
C TYR A 151 -19.52 -2.50 30.22
N SER A 152 -19.38 -1.93 29.02
CA SER A 152 -20.48 -1.35 28.25
C SER A 152 -21.00 -2.30 27.16
N LYS A 153 -22.29 -2.22 26.82
CA LYS A 153 -22.84 -2.94 25.65
C LYS A 153 -22.27 -2.35 24.36
N SER A 154 -21.46 -3.15 23.64
CA SER A 154 -20.74 -2.75 22.41
C SER A 154 -21.62 -2.16 21.31
N SER A 155 -22.90 -2.56 21.23
CA SER A 155 -23.84 -2.02 20.23
C SER A 155 -24.10 -0.52 20.36
N ARG A 156 -23.91 0.07 21.55
CA ARG A 156 -24.12 1.51 21.77
C ARG A 156 -22.86 2.35 21.53
N THR A 157 -21.68 1.73 21.52
CA THR A 157 -20.39 2.45 21.46
C THR A 157 -19.85 2.56 20.04
N GLY A 158 -20.42 1.81 19.07
CA GLY A 158 -19.90 1.73 17.70
C GLY A 158 -18.60 0.93 17.58
N LEU A 159 -18.24 0.16 18.61
CA LEU A 159 -16.99 -0.59 18.69
C LEU A 159 -17.24 -2.11 18.64
N PRO A 160 -16.23 -2.92 18.30
CA PRO A 160 -16.27 -4.37 18.52
C PRO A 160 -16.39 -4.68 20.02
N PRO A 161 -16.92 -5.85 20.40
CA PRO A 161 -16.77 -6.36 21.76
C PRO A 161 -15.30 -6.37 22.20
N ILE A 162 -15.05 -6.08 23.47
CA ILE A 162 -13.70 -6.02 24.04
C ILE A 162 -13.43 -7.28 24.84
N MET A 163 -12.26 -7.87 24.65
CA MET A 163 -11.74 -9.02 25.38
C MET A 163 -10.44 -8.64 26.08
N VAL A 164 -10.12 -9.28 27.19
CA VAL A 164 -8.79 -9.19 27.81
C VAL A 164 -7.99 -10.42 27.38
N SER A 165 -6.77 -10.19 26.91
CA SER A 165 -5.89 -11.28 26.45
C SER A 165 -5.57 -12.21 27.61
N SER A 166 -5.46 -13.51 27.34
CA SER A 166 -5.10 -14.48 28.38
C SER A 166 -3.68 -14.28 28.92
N ASP A 167 -3.40 -14.82 30.12
CA ASP A 167 -2.10 -14.66 30.75
C ASP A 167 -0.97 -15.32 29.92
N THR A 168 0.14 -14.60 29.83
CA THR A 168 1.34 -14.99 29.08
C THR A 168 2.57 -15.11 29.98
N SER A 169 2.42 -15.04 31.31
CA SER A 169 3.52 -15.15 32.29
C SER A 169 4.40 -16.38 32.09
N LYS A 170 3.81 -17.51 31.67
CA LYS A 170 4.52 -18.77 31.40
C LYS A 170 5.52 -18.72 30.24
N PHE A 171 5.38 -17.77 29.31
CA PHE A 171 6.25 -17.71 28.14
C PHE A 171 7.51 -16.89 28.40
N PRO A 172 8.71 -17.41 28.05
CA PRO A 172 9.94 -16.66 28.16
C PRO A 172 9.95 -15.48 27.18
N TYR A 173 10.59 -14.39 27.60
CA TYR A 173 10.81 -13.21 26.76
C TYR A 173 12.17 -12.62 27.10
N THR A 174 13.12 -12.70 26.18
CA THR A 174 14.54 -12.36 26.43
C THR A 174 15.02 -11.17 25.62
N HIS A 175 14.16 -10.60 24.76
CA HIS A 175 14.59 -9.51 23.89
C HIS A 175 14.67 -8.17 24.63
N GLY A 176 15.86 -7.58 24.69
CA GLY A 176 16.14 -6.40 25.51
C GLY A 176 15.54 -5.06 25.05
N ALA A 177 15.13 -4.95 23.78
CA ALA A 177 14.63 -3.69 23.20
C ALA A 177 13.11 -3.68 22.92
N GLY A 178 12.43 -4.81 23.05
CA GLY A 178 10.99 -4.92 22.76
C GLY A 178 10.12 -4.95 24.03
N SER A 179 8.81 -5.10 23.84
CA SER A 179 7.85 -5.19 24.94
C SER A 179 7.30 -6.61 25.10
N ARG A 180 7.18 -7.07 26.36
CA ARG A 180 6.55 -8.36 26.69
C ARG A 180 5.09 -8.45 26.23
N SER A 181 4.42 -7.31 25.98
CA SER A 181 3.07 -7.29 25.40
C SER A 181 3.00 -7.96 24.01
N ALA A 182 4.12 -8.08 23.29
CA ALA A 182 4.20 -8.80 22.03
C ALA A 182 3.72 -10.26 22.14
N LEU A 183 3.93 -10.92 23.28
CA LEU A 183 3.47 -12.30 23.50
C LEU A 183 1.95 -12.40 23.42
N ARG A 184 1.20 -11.53 24.12
CA ARG A 184 -0.26 -11.56 24.08
C ARG A 184 -0.80 -11.16 22.70
N ILE A 185 -0.17 -10.19 22.04
CA ILE A 185 -0.61 -9.73 20.71
C ILE A 185 -0.41 -10.85 19.67
N SER A 186 0.70 -11.59 19.75
CA SER A 186 0.93 -12.73 18.85
C SER A 186 -0.15 -13.82 18.98
N ARG A 187 -0.77 -13.96 20.15
CA ARG A 187 -1.79 -15.00 20.41
C ARG A 187 -3.21 -14.63 19.98
N ILE A 188 -3.45 -13.39 19.53
CA ILE A 188 -4.79 -12.89 19.18
C ILE A 188 -5.51 -13.78 18.17
N VAL A 189 -4.84 -14.25 17.13
CA VAL A 189 -5.45 -15.12 16.11
C VAL A 189 -5.91 -16.43 16.73
N SER A 190 -5.04 -17.10 17.49
CA SER A 190 -5.38 -18.37 18.14
C SER A 190 -6.38 -18.22 19.27
N GLU A 191 -6.34 -17.13 20.04
CA GLU A 191 -7.37 -16.82 21.05
C GLU A 191 -8.72 -16.58 20.38
N THR A 192 -8.76 -15.85 19.26
CA THR A 192 -9.99 -15.64 18.48
C THR A 192 -10.51 -16.93 17.87
N PHE A 193 -9.62 -17.81 17.38
CA PHE A 193 -9.99 -19.13 16.86
C PHE A 193 -10.65 -20.02 17.92
N ARG A 194 -10.09 -20.05 19.13
CA ARG A 194 -10.58 -20.87 20.26
C ARG A 194 -11.97 -20.46 20.76
N LEU A 195 -12.45 -19.26 20.40
CA LEU A 195 -13.84 -18.87 20.67
C LEU A 195 -14.88 -19.66 19.85
N GLY A 196 -14.45 -20.45 18.86
CA GLY A 196 -15.34 -21.39 18.16
C GLY A 196 -16.44 -20.72 17.33
N LEU A 197 -16.22 -19.48 16.85
CA LEU A 197 -17.22 -18.74 16.10
C LEU A 197 -17.67 -19.48 14.82
N PRO A 198 -18.97 -19.78 14.66
CA PRO A 198 -19.47 -20.58 13.55
C PRO A 198 -19.35 -19.83 12.21
N GLY A 199 -19.00 -20.56 11.15
CA GLY A 199 -18.89 -20.02 9.79
C GLY A 199 -17.82 -18.95 9.57
N VAL A 200 -16.88 -18.74 10.51
CA VAL A 200 -15.64 -18.00 10.21
C VAL A 200 -14.85 -18.76 9.15
N ARG A 201 -14.18 -18.06 8.25
CA ARG A 201 -13.30 -18.62 7.21
C ARG A 201 -11.93 -17.97 7.25
N TRP A 202 -11.87 -16.74 7.75
CA TRP A 202 -10.66 -15.93 7.82
C TRP A 202 -10.56 -15.25 9.18
N PHE A 203 -9.36 -15.28 9.74
CA PHE A 203 -8.98 -14.58 10.97
C PHE A 203 -8.05 -13.45 10.58
N VAL A 204 -8.49 -12.22 10.81
CA VAL A 204 -7.78 -11.02 10.38
C VAL A 204 -7.23 -10.30 11.59
N MET A 205 -5.92 -10.07 11.61
CA MET A 205 -5.26 -9.32 12.67
C MET A 205 -4.95 -7.90 12.18
N GLY A 206 -5.05 -6.94 13.09
CA GLY A 206 -4.52 -5.59 12.94
C GLY A 206 -4.44 -4.90 14.30
N ASP A 207 -3.75 -3.76 14.36
CA ASP A 207 -3.64 -2.95 15.57
C ASP A 207 -4.77 -1.92 15.71
N ASP A 208 -4.88 -1.27 16.86
CA ASP A 208 -5.91 -0.28 17.18
C ASP A 208 -5.83 1.03 16.38
N ASP A 209 -4.73 1.29 15.69
CA ASP A 209 -4.53 2.34 14.69
C ASP A 209 -4.48 1.81 13.24
N THR A 210 -4.92 0.57 13.02
CA THR A 210 -5.09 -0.01 11.68
C THR A 210 -6.50 0.29 11.16
N VAL A 211 -6.57 0.89 9.98
CA VAL A 211 -7.84 1.23 9.33
C VAL A 211 -8.05 0.33 8.13
N PHE A 212 -9.06 -0.55 8.23
CA PHE A 212 -9.42 -1.50 7.18
C PHE A 212 -10.46 -0.90 6.23
N LEU A 213 -10.36 -1.23 4.94
CA LEU A 213 -11.44 -1.10 3.95
C LEU A 213 -12.12 -2.47 3.81
N PRO A 214 -13.22 -2.75 4.55
CA PRO A 214 -13.69 -4.13 4.74
C PRO A 214 -14.19 -4.80 3.46
N GLU A 215 -14.81 -4.05 2.55
CA GLU A 215 -15.24 -4.55 1.24
C GLU A 215 -14.03 -4.99 0.40
N ASN A 216 -12.98 -4.17 0.37
CA ASN A 216 -11.74 -4.47 -0.35
C ASN A 216 -11.07 -5.71 0.22
N LEU A 217 -11.03 -5.84 1.55
CA LEU A 217 -10.55 -7.07 2.21
C LEU A 217 -11.37 -8.29 1.80
N VAL A 218 -12.70 -8.20 1.77
CA VAL A 218 -13.57 -9.30 1.31
C VAL A 218 -13.25 -9.68 -0.13
N HIS A 219 -13.04 -8.71 -1.02
CA HIS A 219 -12.64 -9.00 -2.40
C HIS A 219 -11.34 -9.79 -2.47
N VAL A 220 -10.31 -9.36 -1.74
CA VAL A 220 -9.02 -10.08 -1.68
C VAL A 220 -9.20 -11.51 -1.18
N LEU A 221 -9.86 -11.69 -0.03
CA LEU A 221 -10.01 -13.00 0.60
C LEU A 221 -10.97 -13.93 -0.16
N SER A 222 -11.84 -13.40 -1.01
CA SER A 222 -12.72 -14.20 -1.87
C SER A 222 -11.99 -14.95 -2.98
N GLN A 223 -10.74 -14.57 -3.28
CA GLN A 223 -9.93 -15.20 -4.32
C GLN A 223 -9.22 -16.47 -3.87
N TYR A 224 -9.21 -16.76 -2.56
CA TYR A 224 -8.44 -17.86 -1.97
C TYR A 224 -9.36 -18.91 -1.34
N ASP A 225 -8.97 -20.18 -1.45
CA ASP A 225 -9.67 -21.27 -0.76
C ASP A 225 -9.29 -21.29 0.72
N HIS A 226 -10.17 -20.76 1.57
CA HIS A 226 -10.02 -20.70 3.03
C HIS A 226 -9.83 -22.06 3.74
N ARG A 227 -10.03 -23.18 3.04
CA ARG A 227 -9.78 -24.55 3.53
C ARG A 227 -8.32 -24.97 3.35
N GLN A 228 -7.53 -24.18 2.64
CA GLN A 228 -6.10 -24.37 2.47
C GLN A 228 -5.33 -23.35 3.33
N PRO A 229 -4.10 -23.67 3.76
CA PRO A 229 -3.34 -22.82 4.65
C PRO A 229 -2.80 -21.57 3.92
N TYR A 230 -3.42 -20.42 4.18
CA TYR A 230 -2.98 -19.12 3.67
C TYR A 230 -2.65 -18.14 4.79
N TYR A 231 -1.51 -17.47 4.65
CA TYR A 231 -1.06 -16.29 5.41
C TYR A 231 -0.91 -15.13 4.44
N ILE A 232 -1.83 -14.16 4.47
CA ILE A 232 -1.96 -13.09 3.47
C ILE A 232 -1.71 -11.73 4.12
N GLY A 233 -0.81 -10.93 3.56
CA GLY A 233 -0.49 -9.58 4.07
C GLY A 233 0.63 -8.95 3.24
N SER A 234 1.37 -8.00 3.80
CA SER A 234 2.50 -7.37 3.11
C SER A 234 3.68 -7.11 4.06
N PRO A 235 4.93 -7.17 3.55
CA PRO A 235 6.07 -6.63 4.27
C PRO A 235 5.98 -5.09 4.40
N SER A 236 6.87 -4.51 5.19
CA SER A 236 6.95 -3.07 5.42
C SER A 236 7.36 -2.31 4.14
N GLU A 237 6.90 -1.07 4.03
CA GLU A 237 7.38 -0.08 3.06
C GLU A 237 8.87 0.28 3.25
N SER A 238 9.46 -0.07 4.40
CA SER A 238 10.86 0.19 4.75
C SER A 238 11.75 -1.02 4.46
N HIS A 239 12.72 -0.84 3.56
CA HIS A 239 13.72 -1.86 3.22
C HIS A 239 14.50 -2.34 4.46
N ILE A 240 14.88 -1.39 5.33
CA ILE A 240 15.65 -1.69 6.54
C ILE A 240 14.82 -2.50 7.53
N GLN A 241 13.53 -2.18 7.71
CA GLN A 241 12.65 -2.96 8.58
C GLN A 241 12.54 -4.41 8.07
N ASN A 242 12.42 -4.60 6.75
CA ASN A 242 12.36 -5.94 6.16
C ASN A 242 13.69 -6.72 6.26
N LEU A 243 14.84 -6.03 6.25
CA LEU A 243 16.15 -6.67 6.48
C LEU A 243 16.32 -7.12 7.94
N ILE A 244 15.81 -6.33 8.88
CA ILE A 244 15.91 -6.64 10.32
C ILE A 244 14.97 -7.79 10.69
N PHE A 245 13.74 -7.76 10.17
CA PHE A 245 12.71 -8.74 10.49
C PHE A 245 12.61 -9.84 9.42
N SER A 246 11.87 -9.61 8.34
CA SER A 246 11.82 -10.53 7.20
C SER A 246 11.03 -9.94 6.04
N TYR A 247 11.45 -10.22 4.80
CA TYR A 247 10.63 -10.04 3.60
C TYR A 247 9.50 -11.08 3.47
N GLY A 248 9.57 -12.16 4.24
CA GLY A 248 8.55 -13.21 4.34
C GLY A 248 7.51 -12.97 5.45
N MET A 249 7.61 -11.87 6.20
CA MET A 249 6.67 -11.52 7.27
C MET A 249 5.62 -10.52 6.79
N ALA A 250 4.35 -10.75 7.14
CA ALA A 250 3.37 -9.67 7.13
C ALA A 250 3.51 -8.88 8.42
N PHE A 251 3.70 -7.56 8.31
CA PHE A 251 3.79 -6.70 9.48
C PHE A 251 2.42 -6.55 10.13
N GLY A 252 2.38 -6.68 11.46
CA GLY A 252 1.14 -6.78 12.22
C GLY A 252 0.25 -5.54 12.09
N GLY A 253 0.87 -4.36 12.11
CA GLY A 253 0.18 -3.08 11.97
C GLY A 253 -0.45 -2.88 10.60
N GLY A 254 0.22 -3.31 9.52
CA GLY A 254 -0.33 -3.32 8.17
C GLY A 254 -1.51 -4.28 8.05
N GLY A 255 -1.69 -5.16 9.02
CA GLY A 255 -2.73 -6.16 9.08
C GLY A 255 -2.41 -7.36 8.20
N PHE A 256 -2.95 -8.50 8.60
CA PHE A 256 -2.83 -9.74 7.84
C PHE A 256 -4.04 -10.64 8.06
N ALA A 257 -4.25 -11.58 7.15
CA ALA A 257 -5.30 -12.58 7.21
C ALA A 257 -4.72 -13.99 7.24
N ILE A 258 -5.29 -14.82 8.10
CA ILE A 258 -5.00 -16.24 8.23
C ILE A 258 -6.27 -17.02 7.91
N SER A 259 -6.18 -17.97 6.98
CA SER A 259 -7.27 -18.89 6.64
C SER A 259 -7.71 -19.74 7.84
N ARG A 260 -8.93 -20.26 7.84
CA ARG A 260 -9.40 -21.15 8.92
C ARG A 260 -8.49 -22.36 9.10
N ALA A 261 -8.08 -23.01 8.01
CA ALA A 261 -7.22 -24.18 8.05
C ALA A 261 -5.88 -23.86 8.74
N LEU A 262 -5.27 -22.72 8.42
CA LEU A 262 -4.03 -22.30 9.06
C LEU A 262 -4.22 -21.87 10.52
N ALA A 263 -5.33 -21.19 10.85
CA ALA A 263 -5.60 -20.78 12.22
C ALA A 263 -5.75 -21.98 13.16
N GLU A 264 -6.31 -23.08 12.67
CA GLU A 264 -6.42 -24.34 13.42
C GLU A 264 -5.05 -24.92 13.75
N GLU A 265 -4.17 -25.07 12.76
CA GLU A 265 -2.81 -25.57 12.96
C GLU A 265 -1.99 -24.64 13.86
N LEU A 266 -2.07 -23.33 13.63
CA LEU A 266 -1.44 -22.34 14.50
C LEU A 266 -1.90 -22.50 15.95
N ALA A 267 -3.21 -22.65 16.20
CA ALA A 267 -3.73 -22.75 17.56
C ALA A 267 -3.24 -24.00 18.34
N LYS A 268 -2.88 -25.08 17.64
CA LYS A 268 -2.32 -26.32 18.21
C LYS A 268 -0.87 -26.15 18.65
N MET A 269 -0.07 -25.40 17.88
CA MET A 269 1.38 -25.35 18.04
C MET A 269 1.94 -24.03 18.60
N GLN A 270 1.18 -22.92 18.53
CA GLN A 270 1.68 -21.56 18.80
C GLN A 270 2.36 -21.42 20.17
N ASP A 271 1.76 -21.95 21.23
CA ASP A 271 2.33 -21.87 22.58
C ASP A 271 3.76 -22.47 22.62
N GLY A 272 3.99 -23.58 21.92
CA GLY A 272 5.33 -24.19 21.80
C GLY A 272 6.31 -23.35 20.98
N CYS A 273 5.85 -22.71 19.90
CA CYS A 273 6.67 -21.79 19.11
C CYS A 273 7.10 -20.56 19.92
N LEU A 274 6.20 -20.00 20.74
CA LEU A 274 6.54 -18.89 21.63
C LEU A 274 7.62 -19.25 22.66
N HIS A 275 7.68 -20.51 23.11
CA HIS A 275 8.76 -21.00 23.96
C HIS A 275 10.09 -21.13 23.21
N ARG A 276 10.08 -21.52 21.93
CA ARG A 276 11.30 -21.68 21.10
C ARG A 276 11.89 -20.36 20.62
N TYR A 277 11.08 -19.32 20.50
CA TYR A 277 11.50 -18.01 20.00
C TYR A 277 11.38 -16.86 21.03
N PRO A 278 12.00 -16.96 22.22
CA PRO A 278 11.90 -15.93 23.25
C PRO A 278 12.61 -14.63 22.89
N ALA A 279 13.59 -14.68 21.98
CA ALA A 279 14.48 -13.57 21.63
C ALA A 279 13.94 -12.65 20.53
N LEU A 280 12.82 -12.98 19.89
CA LEU A 280 12.22 -12.17 18.82
C LEU A 280 11.67 -10.84 19.35
N TYR A 281 11.55 -9.84 18.48
CA TYR A 281 11.15 -8.49 18.91
C TYR A 281 9.64 -8.36 19.07
N GLY A 282 8.91 -8.50 17.97
CA GLY A 282 7.50 -8.14 17.86
C GLY A 282 6.56 -9.34 17.96
N SER A 283 5.26 -9.05 17.89
CA SER A 283 4.21 -10.07 17.78
C SER A 283 4.18 -10.69 16.38
N ASP A 284 4.38 -9.88 15.35
CA ASP A 284 4.43 -10.26 13.94
C ASP A 284 5.67 -11.11 13.61
N ASP A 285 6.82 -10.76 14.16
CA ASP A 285 8.06 -11.56 14.09
C ASP A 285 7.82 -12.99 14.62
N ARG A 286 7.11 -13.10 15.76
CA ARG A 286 6.71 -14.39 16.34
C ARG A 286 5.67 -15.13 15.50
N ILE A 287 4.68 -14.44 14.95
CA ILE A 287 3.73 -15.04 14.02
C ILE A 287 4.47 -15.62 12.82
N HIS A 288 5.38 -14.86 12.20
CA HIS A 288 6.18 -15.30 11.07
C HIS A 288 7.08 -16.50 11.41
N ALA A 289 7.68 -16.53 12.60
CA ALA A 289 8.41 -17.71 13.06
C ALA A 289 7.52 -18.96 13.13
N CYS A 290 6.31 -18.84 13.70
CA CYS A 290 5.37 -19.96 13.72
C CYS A 290 4.88 -20.35 12.31
N MET A 291 4.69 -19.38 11.40
CA MET A 291 4.38 -19.68 9.99
C MET A 291 5.51 -20.45 9.31
N SER A 292 6.76 -20.13 9.65
CA SER A 292 7.95 -20.81 9.12
C SER A 292 8.04 -22.25 9.61
N GLU A 293 7.71 -22.54 10.88
CA GLU A 293 7.61 -23.90 11.39
C GLU A 293 6.49 -24.71 10.72
N LEU A 294 5.36 -24.06 10.42
CA LEU A 294 4.24 -24.65 9.69
C LEU A 294 4.52 -24.82 8.18
N GLY A 295 5.63 -24.26 7.67
CA GLY A 295 5.96 -24.31 6.25
C GLY A 295 5.04 -23.48 5.36
N VAL A 296 4.38 -22.45 5.91
CA VAL A 296 3.41 -21.62 5.16
C VAL A 296 4.01 -20.26 4.85
N PRO A 297 4.31 -19.94 3.57
CA PRO A 297 4.91 -18.67 3.21
C PRO A 297 3.88 -17.54 3.20
N LEU A 298 4.38 -16.30 3.27
CA LEU A 298 3.57 -15.11 3.04
C LEU A 298 3.07 -15.04 1.60
N THR A 299 1.75 -15.01 1.46
CA THR A 299 1.06 -14.59 0.26
C THR A 299 0.98 -13.07 0.25
N ARG A 300 1.90 -12.43 -0.48
CA ARG A 300 2.00 -10.97 -0.53
C ARG A 300 0.81 -10.35 -1.26
N HIS A 301 0.19 -9.35 -0.66
CA HIS A 301 -0.85 -8.55 -1.30
C HIS A 301 -0.54 -7.05 -1.15
N PRO A 302 -0.37 -6.28 -2.24
CA PRO A 302 0.17 -4.91 -2.21
C PRO A 302 -0.77 -3.84 -1.65
N GLY A 303 -1.99 -4.22 -1.27
CA GLY A 303 -2.97 -3.33 -0.65
C GLY A 303 -2.91 -3.27 0.88
N PHE A 304 -2.07 -4.08 1.52
CA PHE A 304 -1.83 -3.99 2.96
C PHE A 304 -0.65 -3.05 3.22
N HIS A 305 -0.84 -2.03 4.04
CA HIS A 305 0.19 -1.01 4.29
C HIS A 305 0.49 -0.86 5.77
N GLN A 306 1.72 -1.20 6.14
CA GLN A 306 2.29 -0.90 7.46
C GLN A 306 2.54 0.60 7.63
N CYS A 307 2.72 1.33 6.52
CA CYS A 307 2.97 2.77 6.50
C CYS A 307 4.18 3.16 7.37
N ASP A 308 5.28 2.41 7.30
CA ASP A 308 6.55 2.77 7.97
C ASP A 308 7.25 3.94 7.26
N LEU A 309 6.53 5.05 7.19
CA LEU A 309 6.81 6.30 6.51
C LEU A 309 6.46 7.45 7.45
N TRP A 310 7.00 8.64 7.18
CA TRP A 310 6.66 9.86 7.91
C TRP A 310 6.24 10.97 6.96
N GLY A 311 5.30 11.81 7.39
CA GLY A 311 4.88 13.00 6.64
C GLY A 311 3.76 12.73 5.62
N ASP A 312 3.86 13.35 4.45
CA ASP A 312 2.79 13.40 3.45
C ASP A 312 2.70 12.10 2.62
N VAL A 313 1.56 11.41 2.72
CA VAL A 313 1.23 10.16 2.00
C VAL A 313 0.84 10.37 0.53
N LEU A 314 0.88 11.61 0.00
CA LEU A 314 0.53 11.93 -1.38
C LEU A 314 1.20 11.02 -2.41
N GLY A 315 2.48 10.69 -2.24
CA GLY A 315 3.20 9.79 -3.13
C GLY A 315 2.68 8.36 -3.07
N LEU A 316 2.43 7.84 -1.87
CA LEU A 316 1.98 6.46 -1.65
C LEU A 316 0.55 6.26 -2.17
N LEU A 317 -0.38 7.12 -1.76
CA LEU A 317 -1.78 7.02 -2.16
C LEU A 317 -2.02 7.56 -3.58
N GLY A 318 -1.29 8.59 -3.99
CA GLY A 318 -1.44 9.21 -5.32
C GLY A 318 -0.96 8.35 -6.49
N ALA A 319 -0.12 7.36 -6.20
CA ALA A 319 0.36 6.34 -7.13
C ALA A 319 0.20 4.93 -6.53
N HIS A 320 -0.90 4.69 -5.82
CA HIS A 320 -1.19 3.39 -5.22
C HIS A 320 -1.11 2.28 -6.29
N PRO A 321 -0.55 1.10 -5.97
CA PRO A 321 -0.50 -0.04 -6.88
C PRO A 321 -1.88 -0.40 -7.46
N VAL A 322 -1.91 -1.06 -8.62
CA VAL A 322 -3.15 -1.53 -9.26
C VAL A 322 -3.69 -2.76 -8.51
N ALA A 323 -4.25 -2.49 -7.33
CA ALA A 323 -4.78 -3.46 -6.39
C ALA A 323 -5.76 -2.73 -5.45
N PRO A 324 -6.72 -3.42 -4.82
CA PRO A 324 -7.56 -2.80 -3.81
C PRO A 324 -6.72 -2.28 -2.65
N LEU A 325 -6.95 -1.04 -2.20
CA LEU A 325 -6.41 -0.55 -0.93
C LEU A 325 -7.13 -1.28 0.21
N VAL A 326 -6.40 -2.02 1.04
CA VAL A 326 -6.97 -2.89 2.08
C VAL A 326 -6.83 -2.29 3.47
N THR A 327 -5.64 -1.78 3.80
CA THR A 327 -5.35 -1.19 5.12
C THR A 327 -4.44 0.02 5.01
N LEU A 328 -4.53 0.89 6.01
CA LEU A 328 -3.52 1.89 6.35
C LEU A 328 -3.22 1.79 7.84
N HIS A 329 -1.96 1.99 8.21
CA HIS A 329 -1.48 1.90 9.59
C HIS A 329 -0.62 3.12 9.96
N HIS A 330 -0.14 3.19 11.22
CA HIS A 330 0.80 4.20 11.70
C HIS A 330 0.35 5.65 11.44
N LEU A 331 -0.96 5.87 11.45
CA LEU A 331 -1.57 7.15 11.08
C LEU A 331 -1.09 8.32 11.94
N ASP A 332 -0.73 8.05 13.20
CA ASP A 332 -0.20 9.03 14.15
C ASP A 332 1.13 9.67 13.69
N PHE A 333 1.90 9.00 12.83
CA PHE A 333 3.17 9.48 12.27
C PHE A 333 3.03 10.14 10.90
N LEU A 334 1.89 9.95 10.24
CA LEU A 334 1.57 10.53 8.94
C LEU A 334 0.90 11.89 9.09
N GLU A 335 1.01 12.73 8.07
CA GLU A 335 0.13 13.89 7.94
C GLU A 335 -1.31 13.44 7.64
N PRO A 336 -2.35 14.22 8.00
CA PRO A 336 -3.72 13.87 7.63
C PRO A 336 -3.86 13.68 6.11
N VAL A 337 -4.56 12.62 5.69
CA VAL A 337 -4.83 12.33 4.25
C VAL A 337 -5.48 13.51 3.51
N PHE A 338 -6.15 14.41 4.23
CA PHE A 338 -6.58 15.69 3.70
C PHE A 338 -5.96 16.81 4.54
N PRO A 339 -4.93 17.52 4.04
CA PRO A 339 -4.17 18.49 4.84
C PRO A 339 -5.00 19.64 5.43
N THR A 340 -6.16 19.94 4.85
CA THR A 340 -7.07 20.99 5.33
C THR A 340 -8.04 20.50 6.42
N THR A 341 -8.01 19.21 6.77
CA THR A 341 -8.86 18.66 7.82
C THR A 341 -8.13 18.67 9.17
N PRO A 342 -8.72 19.22 10.25
CA PRO A 342 -8.00 19.47 11.51
C PRO A 342 -7.43 18.24 12.23
N SER A 343 -7.97 17.04 11.98
CA SER A 343 -7.53 15.81 12.65
C SER A 343 -7.40 14.65 11.68
N ARG A 344 -6.49 13.72 11.99
CA ARG A 344 -6.25 12.49 11.22
C ARG A 344 -7.50 11.63 11.12
N ALA A 345 -8.15 11.39 12.26
CA ALA A 345 -9.42 10.65 12.32
C ALA A 345 -10.54 11.38 11.55
N GLY A 346 -10.59 12.71 11.58
CA GLY A 346 -11.53 13.49 10.78
C GLY A 346 -11.28 13.39 9.28
N ALA A 347 -10.02 13.40 8.86
CA ALA A 347 -9.64 13.25 7.46
C ALA A 347 -10.02 11.86 6.92
N LEU A 348 -9.78 10.81 7.71
CA LEU A 348 -10.20 9.46 7.36
C LEU A 348 -11.72 9.30 7.40
N ARG A 349 -12.41 9.91 8.37
CA ARG A 349 -13.89 9.93 8.39
C ARG A 349 -14.45 10.51 7.10
N LYS A 350 -13.89 11.60 6.59
CA LYS A 350 -14.26 12.18 5.30
C LYS A 350 -14.05 11.20 4.13
N LEU A 351 -12.96 10.43 4.14
CA LEU A 351 -12.71 9.39 3.15
C LEU A 351 -13.76 8.25 3.23
N PHE A 352 -14.09 7.82 4.45
CA PHE A 352 -15.05 6.75 4.70
C PHE A 352 -16.49 7.14 4.37
N ASP A 353 -16.92 8.31 4.81
CA ASP A 353 -18.24 8.88 4.56
C ASP A 353 -18.42 9.34 3.12
N GLY A 354 -17.36 9.40 2.32
CA GLY A 354 -17.44 9.84 0.93
C GLY A 354 -17.06 8.71 -0.04
N PRO A 355 -15.84 8.74 -0.60
CA PRO A 355 -15.39 7.79 -1.61
C PRO A 355 -15.55 6.32 -1.23
N VAL A 356 -15.21 5.92 0.00
CA VAL A 356 -15.31 4.50 0.41
C VAL A 356 -16.76 4.03 0.38
N ARG A 357 -17.70 4.85 0.87
CA ARG A 357 -19.14 4.54 0.84
C ARG A 357 -19.69 4.49 -0.59
N LEU A 358 -19.17 5.33 -1.49
CA LEU A 358 -19.64 5.41 -2.87
C LEU A 358 -19.09 4.29 -3.75
N ASP A 359 -17.79 4.00 -3.62
CA ASP A 359 -17.08 2.97 -4.41
C ASP A 359 -15.71 2.64 -3.77
N SER A 360 -15.72 1.87 -2.68
CA SER A 360 -14.50 1.44 -1.97
C SER A 360 -13.43 0.81 -2.86
N ALA A 361 -13.83 0.10 -3.92
CA ALA A 361 -12.92 -0.58 -4.84
C ALA A 361 -12.03 0.40 -5.61
N ALA A 362 -12.50 1.62 -5.86
CA ALA A 362 -11.80 2.63 -6.65
C ALA A 362 -10.94 3.59 -5.81
N VAL A 363 -11.01 3.54 -4.48
CA VAL A 363 -10.28 4.46 -3.59
C VAL A 363 -8.78 4.36 -3.85
N ALA A 364 -8.14 5.53 -3.97
CA ALA A 364 -6.72 5.71 -4.27
C ALA A 364 -6.25 5.15 -5.64
N GLN A 365 -7.15 4.64 -6.47
CA GLN A 365 -6.76 4.10 -7.77
C GLN A 365 -6.35 5.22 -8.72
N GLN A 366 -5.14 5.06 -9.27
CA GLN A 366 -4.55 6.02 -10.18
C GLN A 366 -5.09 5.87 -11.61
N SER A 367 -5.46 6.99 -12.23
CA SER A 367 -5.72 7.12 -13.66
C SER A 367 -4.91 8.29 -14.21
N VAL A 368 -4.30 8.14 -15.38
CA VAL A 368 -3.42 9.16 -15.98
C VAL A 368 -3.97 9.56 -17.36
N CYS A 369 -4.12 10.86 -17.58
CA CYS A 369 -4.58 11.45 -18.83
C CYS A 369 -3.93 12.81 -19.07
N TYR A 370 -4.23 13.42 -20.22
CA TYR A 370 -3.55 14.61 -20.68
C TYR A 370 -4.55 15.71 -21.01
N ASP A 371 -4.22 16.93 -20.59
CA ASP A 371 -4.83 18.14 -21.14
C ASP A 371 -3.97 18.57 -22.33
N ARG A 372 -4.48 18.30 -23.53
CA ARG A 372 -3.76 18.53 -24.79
C ARG A 372 -3.55 20.01 -25.07
N GLU A 373 -4.56 20.83 -24.77
CA GLU A 373 -4.54 22.27 -25.04
C GLU A 373 -3.46 22.96 -24.21
N HIS A 374 -3.39 22.62 -22.92
CA HIS A 374 -2.45 23.25 -21.99
C HIS A 374 -1.13 22.50 -21.85
N HIS A 375 -0.95 21.36 -22.53
CA HIS A 375 0.21 20.48 -22.40
C HIS A 375 0.48 20.07 -20.94
N TRP A 376 -0.56 19.61 -20.25
CA TRP A 376 -0.46 19.13 -18.88
C TRP A 376 -0.68 17.62 -18.77
N THR A 377 0.01 17.00 -17.82
CA THR A 377 -0.30 15.66 -17.35
C THR A 377 -1.22 15.74 -16.14
N VAL A 378 -2.31 14.98 -16.18
CA VAL A 378 -3.29 14.86 -15.11
C VAL A 378 -3.24 13.45 -14.54
N SER A 379 -3.01 13.34 -13.23
CA SER A 379 -3.05 12.07 -12.50
C SER A 379 -4.14 12.15 -11.44
N VAL A 380 -5.17 11.33 -11.61
CA VAL A 380 -6.29 11.22 -10.67
C VAL A 380 -6.04 10.02 -9.77
N SER A 381 -5.92 10.24 -8.47
CA SER A 381 -6.04 9.20 -7.45
C SER A 381 -7.44 9.32 -6.84
N TRP A 382 -8.38 8.52 -7.34
CA TRP A 382 -9.80 8.75 -7.11
C TRP A 382 -10.16 8.71 -5.61
N GLY A 383 -10.93 9.71 -5.17
CA GLY A 383 -11.35 9.87 -3.78
C GLY A 383 -10.29 10.46 -2.85
N PHE A 384 -9.08 10.73 -3.34
CA PHE A 384 -7.98 11.28 -2.54
C PHE A 384 -7.47 12.60 -3.11
N ALA A 385 -6.79 12.57 -4.26
CA ALA A 385 -6.15 13.75 -4.83
C ALA A 385 -6.05 13.70 -6.36
N VAL A 386 -6.02 14.87 -6.98
CA VAL A 386 -5.68 15.05 -8.39
C VAL A 386 -4.39 15.88 -8.48
N MET A 387 -3.44 15.41 -9.28
CA MET A 387 -2.20 16.12 -9.57
C MET A 387 -2.20 16.59 -11.01
N VAL A 388 -1.97 17.90 -11.21
CA VAL A 388 -1.79 18.50 -12.54
C VAL A 388 -0.36 18.99 -12.67
N VAL A 389 0.36 18.47 -13.66
CA VAL A 389 1.78 18.73 -13.88
C VAL A 389 1.99 19.37 -15.24
N ARG A 390 2.84 20.40 -15.31
CA ARG A 390 3.24 20.97 -16.60
C ARG A 390 4.07 19.97 -17.39
N GLY A 391 3.81 19.90 -18.69
CA GLY A 391 4.49 18.98 -19.61
C GLY A 391 3.87 17.59 -19.62
N VAL A 392 4.38 16.77 -20.53
CA VAL A 392 3.90 15.40 -20.76
C VAL A 392 4.80 14.42 -20.03
N LEU A 393 4.28 13.81 -18.97
CA LEU A 393 4.90 12.72 -18.22
C LEU A 393 4.26 11.40 -18.63
N SER A 394 5.07 10.37 -18.83
CA SER A 394 4.57 9.05 -19.19
C SER A 394 3.83 8.39 -18.03
N PRO A 395 2.86 7.48 -18.29
CA PRO A 395 2.23 6.70 -17.22
C PRO A 395 3.25 5.88 -16.41
N ARG A 396 4.34 5.41 -17.04
CA ARG A 396 5.47 4.74 -16.37
C ARG A 396 6.18 5.62 -15.34
N GLU A 397 6.27 6.93 -15.60
CA GLU A 397 6.82 7.86 -14.62
C GLU A 397 5.79 8.18 -13.53
N MET A 398 4.52 8.36 -13.89
CA MET A 398 3.46 8.72 -12.96
C MET A 398 3.10 7.59 -11.99
N GLU A 399 3.26 6.33 -12.39
CA GLU A 399 3.01 5.16 -11.53
C GLU A 399 4.10 4.92 -10.49
N THR A 400 5.25 5.59 -10.63
CA THR A 400 6.29 5.58 -9.59
C THR A 400 5.92 6.63 -8.53
N PRO A 401 5.71 6.25 -7.26
CA PRO A 401 5.44 7.17 -6.16
C PRO A 401 6.47 8.30 -6.06
N MET A 402 5.99 9.53 -5.95
CA MET A 402 6.88 10.65 -5.65
C MET A 402 7.26 10.66 -4.17
N ARG A 403 8.50 11.04 -3.85
CA ARG A 403 8.98 11.14 -2.46
C ARG A 403 8.42 12.36 -1.74
N SER A 404 7.13 12.30 -1.36
CA SER A 404 6.46 13.28 -0.48
C SER A 404 6.62 12.95 1.00
N PHE A 405 7.11 11.75 1.32
CA PHE A 405 7.29 11.21 2.65
C PHE A 405 8.77 10.92 2.95
N LEU A 406 9.11 10.78 4.22
CA LEU A 406 10.41 10.29 4.72
C LEU A 406 10.30 8.80 5.06
N ASN A 407 11.42 8.10 5.12
CA ASN A 407 11.46 6.72 5.59
C ASN A 407 11.22 6.62 7.11
N TRP A 408 11.08 5.41 7.64
CA TRP A 408 10.87 5.13 9.06
C TRP A 408 11.88 5.79 10.01
N TYR A 409 13.12 5.98 9.56
CA TYR A 409 14.20 6.63 10.31
C TYR A 409 14.27 8.15 10.10
N LYS A 410 13.20 8.75 9.57
CA LYS A 410 13.06 10.19 9.28
C LYS A 410 14.13 10.74 8.35
N ARG A 411 14.59 9.93 7.39
CA ARG A 411 15.56 10.34 6.36
C ARG A 411 14.93 10.35 4.97
N ALA A 412 15.37 11.29 4.14
CA ALA A 412 14.97 11.43 2.74
C ALA A 412 15.86 10.55 1.82
N ASP A 413 16.07 9.29 2.19
CA ASP A 413 16.89 8.33 1.45
C ASP A 413 16.00 7.43 0.59
N TYR A 414 16.20 7.47 -0.73
CA TYR A 414 15.38 6.73 -1.69
C TYR A 414 15.71 5.24 -1.77
N THR A 415 16.88 4.82 -1.26
CA THR A 415 17.30 3.42 -1.24
C THR A 415 16.71 2.65 -0.05
N ALA A 416 16.08 3.37 0.89
CA ALA A 416 15.52 2.81 2.11
C ALA A 416 14.09 2.26 1.96
N TYR A 417 13.47 2.35 0.78
CA TYR A 417 12.11 1.87 0.54
C TYR A 417 12.11 0.49 -0.12
N SER A 418 11.10 -0.33 0.19
CA SER A 418 10.90 -1.64 -0.45
C SER A 418 10.28 -1.56 -1.86
N PHE A 419 10.10 -0.35 -2.38
CA PHE A 419 9.55 -0.06 -3.71
C PHE A 419 10.27 1.13 -4.35
N ASN A 420 10.16 1.24 -5.67
CA ASN A 420 10.77 2.34 -6.41
C ASN A 420 10.06 3.66 -6.11
N THR A 421 10.84 4.72 -5.93
CA THR A 421 10.33 6.08 -5.77
C THR A 421 11.00 7.03 -6.75
N ARG A 422 10.36 8.17 -7.01
CA ARG A 422 10.92 9.25 -7.85
C ARG A 422 11.02 10.56 -7.07
N PRO A 423 11.91 11.50 -7.45
CA PRO A 423 11.86 12.86 -6.93
C PRO A 423 10.47 13.49 -7.15
N VAL A 424 10.07 14.42 -6.28
CA VAL A 424 8.82 15.18 -6.44
C VAL A 424 8.70 15.81 -7.83
N ALA A 425 9.81 16.35 -8.35
CA ALA A 425 9.93 16.79 -9.72
C ALA A 425 11.38 16.66 -10.20
N ARG A 426 11.59 16.32 -11.47
CA ARG A 426 12.92 16.34 -12.11
C ARG A 426 13.34 17.76 -12.49
N GLN A 427 12.37 18.58 -12.90
CA GLN A 427 12.54 20.00 -13.21
C GLN A 427 11.63 20.85 -12.32
N PRO A 428 12.04 22.08 -11.92
CA PRO A 428 11.21 22.95 -11.08
C PRO A 428 9.79 23.17 -11.63
N CYS A 429 9.67 23.36 -12.95
CA CYS A 429 8.40 23.52 -13.66
C CYS A 429 7.44 22.33 -13.55
N GLN A 430 7.96 21.13 -13.30
CA GLN A 430 7.19 19.89 -13.18
C GLN A 430 6.71 19.63 -11.75
N LYS A 431 6.94 20.54 -10.80
CA LYS A 431 6.35 20.38 -9.46
C LYS A 431 4.83 20.40 -9.57
N PRO A 432 4.13 19.33 -9.14
CA PRO A 432 2.69 19.20 -9.32
C PRO A 432 1.93 20.32 -8.62
N ARG A 433 0.81 20.72 -9.22
CA ARG A 433 -0.30 21.38 -8.52
C ARG A 433 -1.22 20.27 -8.01
N VAL A 434 -1.44 20.25 -6.70
CA VAL A 434 -2.21 19.19 -6.03
C VAL A 434 -3.57 19.73 -5.65
N TYR A 435 -4.60 18.94 -5.91
CA TYR A 435 -6.00 19.23 -5.59
C TYR A 435 -6.52 18.10 -4.72
N TYR A 436 -6.85 18.38 -3.46
CA TYR A 436 -7.34 17.37 -2.52
C TYR A 436 -8.86 17.30 -2.55
N MET A 437 -9.42 16.11 -2.34
CA MET A 437 -10.86 15.93 -2.34
C MET A 437 -11.54 16.81 -1.28
N ARG A 438 -12.44 17.67 -1.73
CA ARG A 438 -13.29 18.53 -0.92
C ARG A 438 -14.60 17.84 -0.55
N ASP A 439 -15.27 17.21 -1.51
CA ASP A 439 -16.58 16.61 -1.32
C ASP A 439 -16.84 15.48 -2.34
N SER A 440 -17.80 14.61 -2.04
CA SER A 440 -18.19 13.50 -2.90
C SER A 440 -19.67 13.18 -2.77
N ARG A 441 -20.35 12.97 -3.90
CA ARG A 441 -21.77 12.58 -3.92
C ARG A 441 -22.07 11.62 -5.07
N MET A 442 -23.24 10.97 -4.98
CA MET A 442 -23.83 10.25 -6.10
C MET A 442 -24.80 11.16 -6.86
N ASP A 443 -24.57 11.39 -8.15
CA ASP A 443 -25.60 11.87 -9.06
C ASP A 443 -26.48 10.67 -9.46
N ARG A 444 -27.64 10.55 -8.80
CA ARG A 444 -28.56 9.43 -9.01
C ARG A 444 -29.20 9.43 -10.40
N ARG A 445 -29.32 10.58 -11.07
CA ARG A 445 -29.94 10.65 -12.41
C ARG A 445 -29.02 10.04 -13.46
N ARG A 446 -27.71 10.29 -13.33
CA ARG A 446 -26.69 9.79 -14.25
C ARG A 446 -26.04 8.48 -13.79
N ASN A 447 -26.31 8.07 -12.54
CA ASN A 447 -25.66 6.96 -11.87
C ASN A 447 -24.12 7.07 -11.90
N VAL A 448 -23.62 8.27 -11.59
CA VAL A 448 -22.19 8.58 -11.52
C VAL A 448 -21.86 9.21 -10.18
N THR A 449 -20.70 8.86 -9.65
CA THR A 449 -20.08 9.62 -8.57
C THR A 449 -19.56 10.94 -9.11
N VAL A 450 -19.76 12.00 -8.33
CA VAL A 450 -19.20 13.32 -8.55
C VAL A 450 -18.30 13.61 -7.37
N THR A 451 -17.00 13.73 -7.62
CA THR A 451 -16.01 14.07 -6.60
C THR A 451 -15.39 15.42 -6.94
N GLU A 452 -15.34 16.32 -5.97
CA GLU A 452 -14.86 17.69 -6.14
C GLU A 452 -13.56 17.87 -5.37
N TYR A 453 -12.57 18.52 -6.00
CA TYR A 453 -11.23 18.68 -5.46
C TYR A 453 -10.84 20.15 -5.48
N ASP A 454 -10.27 20.63 -4.37
CA ASP A 454 -9.82 22.00 -4.21
C ASP A 454 -8.31 22.09 -4.26
N ARG A 455 -7.83 23.17 -4.90
CA ARG A 455 -6.40 23.47 -4.99
C ARG A 455 -5.77 23.60 -3.61
N HIS A 456 -4.76 22.77 -3.36
CA HIS A 456 -3.89 22.93 -2.22
C HIS A 456 -2.86 24.05 -2.48
N ARG A 457 -2.80 25.03 -1.58
CA ARG A 457 -1.87 26.16 -1.69
C ARG A 457 -0.54 25.76 -1.04
N GLY A 458 0.50 25.63 -1.85
CA GLY A 458 1.86 25.36 -1.39
C GLY A 458 2.88 26.20 -2.13
N LYS A 459 4.10 26.32 -1.58
CA LYS A 459 5.20 27.04 -2.25
C LYS A 459 5.59 26.32 -3.53
N GLN A 460 5.67 27.07 -4.62
CA GLN A 460 6.03 26.56 -5.94
C GLN A 460 7.29 27.27 -6.42
N PRO A 461 8.23 26.55 -7.06
CA PRO A 461 9.41 27.19 -7.62
C PRO A 461 9.03 28.00 -8.86
N ASP A 462 9.87 28.98 -9.19
CA ASP A 462 9.74 29.72 -10.44
C ASP A 462 9.87 28.79 -11.64
N CYS A 463 9.06 29.04 -12.65
CA CYS A 463 9.03 28.24 -13.86
C CYS A 463 9.13 29.15 -15.09
N ARG A 464 10.10 28.86 -15.96
CA ARG A 464 10.35 29.60 -17.21
C ARG A 464 9.74 28.95 -18.45
N TRP A 465 9.08 27.79 -18.31
CA TRP A 465 8.43 27.14 -19.43
C TRP A 465 7.26 28.00 -19.93
N ARG A 466 7.10 28.05 -21.26
CA ARG A 466 5.93 28.67 -21.92
C ARG A 466 4.69 27.75 -21.87
N ILE A 467 4.53 27.03 -20.76
CA ILE A 467 3.38 26.18 -20.47
C ILE A 467 2.61 26.86 -19.34
N PRO A 468 1.31 27.17 -19.52
CA PRO A 468 0.50 27.84 -18.52
C PRO A 468 0.57 27.17 -17.15
N ASP A 469 0.49 27.94 -16.07
CA ASP A 469 0.38 27.38 -14.72
C ASP A 469 -1.01 26.78 -14.51
N PRO A 470 -1.14 25.51 -14.10
CA PRO A 470 -2.44 25.00 -13.68
C PRO A 470 -3.06 25.85 -12.58
N ALA A 471 -2.26 26.38 -11.65
CA ALA A 471 -2.74 27.28 -10.59
C ALA A 471 -3.25 28.64 -11.10
N ALA A 472 -2.83 29.07 -12.29
CA ALA A 472 -3.30 30.32 -12.90
C ALA A 472 -4.67 30.16 -13.56
N LEU A 473 -5.11 28.93 -13.85
CA LEU A 473 -6.36 28.66 -14.59
C LEU A 473 -7.38 27.83 -13.79
N VAL A 474 -6.92 26.93 -12.93
CA VAL A 474 -7.75 25.91 -12.27
C VAL A 474 -7.67 26.05 -10.76
N ASP A 475 -8.82 26.28 -10.12
CA ASP A 475 -8.99 26.24 -8.66
C ASP A 475 -9.74 25.00 -8.18
N HIS A 476 -10.65 24.50 -9.02
CA HIS A 476 -11.50 23.35 -8.71
C HIS A 476 -11.39 22.29 -9.80
N ILE A 477 -11.41 21.03 -9.39
CA ILE A 477 -11.49 19.90 -10.30
C ILE A 477 -12.72 19.08 -9.95
N VAL A 478 -13.49 18.69 -10.95
CA VAL A 478 -14.62 17.77 -10.81
C VAL A 478 -14.26 16.48 -11.53
N VAL A 479 -14.26 15.36 -10.81
CA VAL A 479 -14.09 14.02 -11.40
C VAL A 479 -15.42 13.29 -11.39
N LEU A 480 -15.86 12.89 -12.59
CA LEU A 480 -17.04 12.08 -12.84
C LEU A 480 -16.61 10.63 -13.03
N LYS A 481 -17.19 9.70 -12.26
CA LYS A 481 -16.86 8.28 -12.36
C LYS A 481 -18.09 7.42 -12.14
N LYS A 482 -18.32 6.41 -12.99
CA LYS A 482 -19.32 5.37 -12.73
C LYS A 482 -18.83 4.42 -11.62
N PRO A 483 -19.63 4.14 -10.58
CA PRO A 483 -19.28 3.15 -9.56
C PRO A 483 -19.01 1.78 -10.17
N ASP A 484 -18.02 1.07 -9.65
CA ASP A 484 -17.65 -0.26 -10.13
C ASP A 484 -17.22 -1.17 -8.98
N PRO A 485 -18.19 -1.68 -8.19
CA PRO A 485 -17.88 -2.55 -7.05
C PRO A 485 -17.25 -3.88 -7.47
N ASP A 486 -17.31 -4.23 -8.75
CA ASP A 486 -16.78 -5.47 -9.30
C ASP A 486 -15.39 -5.27 -9.96
N LEU A 487 -14.75 -4.12 -9.72
CA LEU A 487 -13.44 -3.77 -10.27
C LEU A 487 -12.41 -4.90 -10.14
N TRP A 488 -12.34 -5.50 -8.96
CA TRP A 488 -11.37 -6.52 -8.57
C TRP A 488 -11.80 -7.95 -8.86
N LYS A 489 -12.96 -8.16 -9.49
CA LYS A 489 -13.36 -9.49 -10.02
C LYS A 489 -12.77 -9.76 -11.39
N ARG A 490 -12.16 -8.75 -12.02
CA ARG A 490 -11.48 -8.83 -13.31
C ARG A 490 -9.97 -8.73 -13.11
N SER A 491 -9.22 -9.04 -14.16
CA SER A 491 -7.76 -8.86 -14.15
C SER A 491 -7.38 -7.42 -13.75
N PRO A 492 -6.42 -7.23 -12.83
CA PRO A 492 -6.02 -5.90 -12.39
C PRO A 492 -5.62 -4.98 -13.55
N ARG A 493 -6.31 -3.85 -13.69
CA ARG A 493 -6.03 -2.82 -14.71
C ARG A 493 -6.49 -1.47 -14.18
N ARG A 494 -5.69 -0.42 -14.41
CA ARG A 494 -6.09 0.96 -14.13
C ARG A 494 -7.32 1.34 -14.95
N ASN A 495 -8.16 2.20 -14.38
CA ASN A 495 -9.17 2.91 -15.15
C ASN A 495 -8.49 3.92 -16.09
N CYS A 496 -9.17 4.22 -17.19
CA CYS A 496 -8.78 5.26 -18.11
C CYS A 496 -9.42 6.58 -17.66
N CYS A 497 -8.79 7.71 -18.02
CA CYS A 497 -9.37 9.01 -17.80
C CYS A 497 -9.26 9.92 -19.02
N GLN A 498 -10.11 10.93 -19.06
CA GLN A 498 -10.14 11.95 -20.10
C GLN A 498 -10.46 13.31 -19.50
N VAL A 499 -9.71 14.34 -19.88
CA VAL A 499 -10.06 15.74 -19.59
C VAL A 499 -11.20 16.14 -20.52
N VAL A 500 -12.38 16.37 -19.95
CA VAL A 500 -13.61 16.72 -20.71
C VAL A 500 -13.66 18.22 -20.97
N SER A 501 -13.28 19.02 -19.97
CA SER A 501 -13.21 20.46 -20.09
C SER A 501 -12.11 21.03 -19.23
N SER A 502 -11.42 22.06 -19.74
CA SER A 502 -10.36 22.77 -19.05
C SER A 502 -10.51 24.28 -19.28
N PRO A 503 -10.31 25.15 -18.27
CA PRO A 503 -10.41 26.60 -18.45
C PRO A 503 -9.31 27.14 -19.37
N THR A 504 -9.69 27.81 -20.46
CA THR A 504 -8.75 28.33 -21.48
C THR A 504 -8.21 29.73 -21.18
N LYS A 505 -8.89 30.48 -20.30
CA LYS A 505 -8.51 31.83 -19.86
C LYS A 505 -8.76 31.99 -18.36
N ALA A 506 -7.98 32.85 -17.72
CA ALA A 506 -8.26 33.28 -16.36
C ALA A 506 -9.58 34.08 -16.35
N GLY A 507 -10.67 33.42 -15.97
CA GLY A 507 -12.02 33.98 -15.93
C GLY A 507 -12.78 33.54 -14.68
N LYS A 508 -14.10 33.80 -14.66
CA LYS A 508 -14.96 33.45 -13.51
C LYS A 508 -15.07 31.94 -13.28
N ASN A 509 -15.06 31.12 -14.35
CA ASN A 509 -15.11 29.66 -14.22
C ASN A 509 -13.70 29.07 -14.26
N ARG A 510 -13.22 28.57 -13.12
CA ARG A 510 -11.87 28.02 -12.91
C ARG A 510 -11.93 26.53 -12.57
N THR A 511 -12.84 25.82 -13.25
CA THR A 511 -13.15 24.41 -13.01
C THR A 511 -12.69 23.54 -14.17
N MET A 512 -11.89 22.51 -13.89
CA MET A 512 -11.57 21.44 -14.83
C MET A 512 -12.48 20.24 -14.57
N THR A 513 -13.00 19.60 -15.62
CA THR A 513 -13.80 18.37 -15.51
C THR A 513 -13.08 17.19 -16.12
N ILE A 514 -13.01 16.08 -15.39
CA ILE A 514 -12.35 14.84 -15.80
C ILE A 514 -13.34 13.69 -15.68
N GLU A 515 -13.37 12.81 -16.67
CA GLU A 515 -14.07 11.53 -16.60
C GLU A 515 -13.08 10.40 -16.30
N VAL A 516 -13.46 9.50 -15.41
CA VAL A 516 -12.71 8.28 -15.07
C VAL A 516 -13.63 7.07 -15.23
N GLY A 517 -13.16 6.02 -15.90
CA GLY A 517 -13.96 4.82 -16.10
C GLY A 517 -13.16 3.62 -16.61
N VAL A 518 -13.85 2.50 -16.79
CA VAL A 518 -13.27 1.31 -17.40
C VAL A 518 -12.78 1.67 -18.81
N CYS A 519 -11.54 1.30 -19.11
CA CYS A 519 -10.96 1.53 -20.42
C CYS A 519 -11.75 0.80 -21.52
N ARG A 520 -12.05 1.49 -22.61
CA ARG A 520 -12.61 0.91 -23.84
C ARG A 520 -11.57 0.01 -24.52
N GLU A 521 -12.04 -0.76 -25.49
CA GLU A 521 -11.16 -1.59 -26.32
C GLU A 521 -10.11 -0.72 -27.02
N GLY A 522 -8.84 -1.11 -26.92
CA GLY A 522 -7.71 -0.35 -27.46
C GLY A 522 -7.44 1.01 -26.79
N GLU A 523 -8.15 1.36 -25.70
CA GLU A 523 -7.95 2.64 -25.01
C GLU A 523 -6.69 2.61 -24.13
N PHE A 524 -5.88 3.67 -24.28
CA PHE A 524 -4.72 3.98 -23.46
C PHE A 524 -4.55 5.50 -23.39
N ALA A 525 -3.75 5.99 -22.44
CA ALA A 525 -3.48 7.41 -22.27
C ALA A 525 -2.81 7.99 -23.53
N LYS A 526 -3.51 8.87 -24.26
CA LYS A 526 -3.04 9.49 -25.51
C LYS A 526 -2.97 11.00 -25.41
N LEU A 527 -1.84 11.54 -25.87
CA LEU A 527 -1.65 12.95 -26.18
C LEU A 527 -2.51 13.42 -27.34
#